data_AF-A0A4D9D1G6-F1
#
_entry.id   AF-A0A4D9D1G6-F1
#
_cell.length_a   1.000
_cell.length_b   1.000
_cell.length_c   1.000
_cell.angle_alpha   90.00
_cell.angle_beta   90.00
_cell.angle_gamma   90.00
#
_symmetry.space_group_name_H-M   'P 1'
#
loop_
_entity.id
_entity.type
_entity.pdbx_description
1 polymer ?
#
loop_
_entity_poly.entity_id
_entity_poly.type
_entity_poly.pdbx_seq_one_letter_code
_entity_poly.pdbx_strand_id
1 'polypeptide(L)'
;MLFSTAFRRTAVQRLAMAGNGRRGLATASPGGSGAFVHTLYRNVFRSNIAYLTYVFAGAIVVEWVYSKGIDTAWEISNRGKLFHQVDWTKWHFHLDEEEEEEEEEEEDE
;
A
#
# COMPACT_ATOMS: atom_id res chain seq x y z
N MET A 1 74.67 -34.25 -40.06
CA MET A 1 75.52 -34.45 -38.87
C MET A 1 75.70 -33.06 -38.24
N LEU A 2 74.77 -32.68 -37.36
CA LEU A 2 74.88 -32.66 -35.89
C LEU A 2 75.25 -31.25 -35.38
N PHE A 3 74.20 -30.48 -35.09
CA PHE A 3 74.23 -29.27 -34.28
C PHE A 3 74.58 -29.63 -32.83
N SER A 4 75.48 -28.88 -32.21
CA SER A 4 75.68 -28.89 -30.75
C SER A 4 76.00 -27.48 -30.27
N THR A 5 74.97 -26.76 -29.87
CA THR A 5 75.09 -25.53 -29.10
C THR A 5 74.58 -25.82 -27.69
N ALA A 6 75.51 -25.76 -26.73
CA ALA A 6 75.24 -25.97 -25.32
C ALA A 6 74.32 -24.85 -24.78
N PHE A 7 73.07 -25.20 -24.47
CA PHE A 7 72.15 -24.32 -23.76
C PHE A 7 72.21 -24.64 -22.26
N ARG A 8 73.06 -23.93 -21.53
CA ARG A 8 72.94 -23.82 -20.06
C ARG A 8 72.11 -22.58 -19.76
N ARG A 9 70.85 -22.76 -19.39
CA ARG A 9 70.11 -21.75 -18.63
C ARG A 9 69.40 -22.41 -17.45
N THR A 10 69.97 -22.10 -16.31
CA THR A 10 69.48 -22.24 -14.93
C THR A 10 67.98 -21.97 -14.80
N ALA A 11 67.31 -22.90 -14.13
CA ALA A 11 65.98 -22.75 -13.59
C ALA A 11 65.92 -21.56 -12.62
N VAL A 12 65.04 -20.61 -12.89
CA VAL A 12 64.58 -19.64 -11.89
C VAL A 12 63.09 -19.91 -11.70
N GLN A 13 62.79 -20.80 -10.75
CA GLN A 13 61.44 -20.96 -10.21
C GLN A 13 61.08 -19.67 -9.46
N ARG A 14 60.34 -18.77 -10.12
CA ARG A 14 59.64 -17.70 -9.42
C ARG A 14 58.35 -18.28 -8.83
N LEU A 15 58.43 -18.68 -7.58
CA LEU A 15 57.28 -18.88 -6.71
C LEU A 15 56.66 -17.51 -6.40
N ALA A 16 55.79 -17.05 -7.29
CA ALA A 16 54.90 -15.94 -6.97
C ALA A 16 53.73 -16.51 -6.15
N MET A 17 53.70 -16.16 -4.88
CA MET A 17 52.61 -16.35 -3.93
C MET A 17 51.27 -15.89 -4.53
N ALA A 18 50.56 -16.78 -5.20
CA ALA A 18 49.15 -16.61 -5.53
C ALA A 18 48.33 -17.07 -4.31
N GLY A 19 48.35 -16.25 -3.26
CA GLY A 19 47.32 -16.29 -2.24
C GLY A 19 46.00 -15.97 -2.93
N ASN A 20 45.24 -17.00 -3.31
CA ASN A 20 43.92 -16.85 -3.89
C ASN A 20 42.96 -16.41 -2.77
N GLY A 21 43.07 -15.14 -2.39
CA GLY A 21 42.14 -14.46 -1.53
C GLY A 21 40.79 -14.46 -2.23
N ARG A 22 39.99 -15.48 -1.91
CA ARG A 22 38.55 -15.48 -2.17
C ARG A 22 38.00 -14.33 -1.36
N ARG A 23 38.00 -13.13 -1.97
CA ARG A 23 37.16 -12.01 -1.56
C ARG A 23 35.73 -12.49 -1.75
N GLY A 24 35.21 -13.17 -0.74
CA GLY A 24 33.78 -13.37 -0.59
C GLY A 24 33.18 -11.98 -0.54
N LEU A 25 32.54 -11.57 -1.63
CA LEU A 25 31.70 -10.39 -1.60
C LEU A 25 30.54 -10.77 -0.68
N ALA A 26 30.66 -10.43 0.60
CA ALA A 26 29.57 -10.52 1.54
C ALA A 26 28.51 -9.53 1.05
N THR A 27 27.59 -10.00 0.20
CA THR A 27 26.37 -9.26 -0.10
C THR A 27 25.65 -9.15 1.23
N ALA A 28 25.64 -7.97 1.82
CA ALA A 28 24.93 -7.71 3.06
C ALA A 28 23.50 -8.22 2.89
N SER A 29 23.11 -9.21 3.70
CA SER A 29 21.71 -9.62 3.79
C SER A 29 20.93 -8.40 4.21
N PRO A 30 19.98 -7.89 3.41
CA PRO A 30 19.31 -6.65 3.74
C PRO A 30 18.40 -6.91 4.95
N GLY A 31 18.85 -6.59 6.15
CA GLY A 31 18.04 -6.72 7.35
C GLY A 31 16.80 -5.84 7.27
N GLY A 32 15.64 -6.38 7.65
CA GLY A 32 14.38 -5.65 7.86
C GLY A 32 13.86 -4.91 6.62
N SER A 33 14.11 -3.60 6.55
CA SER A 33 13.61 -2.71 5.49
C SER A 33 14.20 -3.05 4.12
N GLY A 34 15.46 -3.46 4.06
CA GLY A 34 16.07 -3.87 2.80
C GLY A 34 15.46 -5.14 2.22
N ALA A 35 15.05 -6.10 3.06
CA ALA A 35 14.42 -7.34 2.61
C ALA A 35 13.01 -7.08 2.05
N PHE A 36 12.26 -6.19 2.69
CA PHE A 36 10.95 -5.78 2.20
C PHE A 36 11.05 -5.06 0.86
N VAL A 37 11.89 -4.02 0.75
CA VAL A 37 12.08 -3.27 -0.50
C VAL A 37 12.58 -4.18 -1.62
N HIS A 38 13.50 -5.09 -1.32
CA HIS A 38 13.98 -6.08 -2.30
C HIS A 38 12.87 -7.04 -2.77
N THR A 39 11.99 -7.46 -1.86
CA THR A 39 10.83 -8.31 -2.19
C THR A 39 9.82 -7.56 -3.05
N LEU A 40 9.52 -6.30 -2.70
CA LEU A 40 8.63 -5.43 -3.46
C LEU A 40 9.20 -5.19 -4.86
N TYR A 41 10.50 -4.90 -4.96
CA TYR A 41 11.19 -4.71 -6.22
C TYR A 41 11.09 -5.94 -7.13
N ARG A 42 11.37 -7.12 -6.58
CA ARG A 42 11.34 -8.37 -7.34
C ARG A 42 9.96 -8.73 -7.87
N ASN A 43 8.91 -8.46 -7.08
CA ASN A 43 7.55 -8.88 -7.40
C ASN A 43 6.75 -7.85 -8.19
N VAL A 44 6.99 -6.55 -7.94
CA VAL A 44 6.19 -5.46 -8.49
C VAL A 44 6.98 -4.65 -9.51
N PHE A 45 8.15 -4.13 -9.12
CA PHE A 45 8.86 -3.12 -9.91
C PHE A 45 9.74 -3.69 -11.02
N ARG A 46 9.96 -5.02 -11.06
CA ARG A 46 10.79 -5.65 -12.10
C ARG A 46 10.14 -5.70 -13.48
N SER A 47 8.81 -5.73 -13.57
CA SER A 47 8.09 -5.81 -14.86
C SER A 47 7.13 -4.64 -15.04
N ASN A 48 7.09 -4.07 -16.25
CA ASN A 48 6.22 -2.92 -16.54
C ASN A 48 4.74 -3.24 -16.32
N ILE A 49 4.28 -4.45 -16.71
CA ILE A 49 2.89 -4.85 -16.51
C ILE A 49 2.57 -4.99 -15.02
N ALA A 50 3.39 -5.70 -14.24
CA ALA A 50 3.15 -5.83 -12.79
C ALA A 50 3.22 -4.50 -12.06
N TYR A 51 4.10 -3.60 -12.51
CA TYR A 51 4.18 -2.24 -11.97
C TYR A 51 2.89 -1.47 -12.23
N LEU A 52 2.40 -1.47 -13.48
CA LEU A 52 1.15 -0.78 -13.82
C LEU A 52 -0.05 -1.35 -13.06
N THR A 53 -0.19 -2.68 -12.98
CA THR A 53 -1.30 -3.29 -12.23
C THR A 53 -1.23 -2.97 -10.74
N TYR A 54 -0.04 -2.96 -10.15
CA TYR A 54 0.16 -2.57 -8.76
C TYR A 54 -0.22 -1.11 -8.51
N VAL A 55 0.18 -0.19 -9.42
CA VAL A 55 -0.19 1.23 -9.30
C VAL A 55 -1.70 1.41 -9.37
N PHE A 56 -2.38 0.77 -10.33
CA PHE A 56 -3.84 0.87 -10.44
C PHE A 56 -4.56 0.26 -9.25
N ALA A 57 -4.17 -0.95 -8.83
CA ALA A 57 -4.75 -1.58 -7.66
C ALA A 57 -4.51 -0.76 -6.39
N GLY A 58 -3.30 -0.23 -6.23
CA GLY A 58 -2.94 0.66 -5.13
C GLY A 58 -3.77 1.94 -5.13
N ALA A 59 -3.97 2.57 -6.29
CA ALA A 59 -4.79 3.78 -6.41
C ALA A 59 -6.23 3.54 -5.96
N ILE A 60 -6.86 2.43 -6.38
CA ILE A 60 -8.23 2.07 -5.97
C ILE A 60 -8.32 1.88 -4.46
N VAL A 61 -7.37 1.15 -3.87
CA VAL A 61 -7.36 0.91 -2.42
C VAL A 61 -7.12 2.20 -1.65
N VAL A 62 -6.16 3.02 -2.08
CA VAL A 62 -5.85 4.29 -1.43
C VAL A 62 -7.04 5.24 -1.52
N GLU A 63 -7.68 5.36 -2.67
CA GLU A 63 -8.88 6.18 -2.84
C GLU A 63 -9.99 5.76 -1.88
N TRP A 64 -10.25 4.46 -1.77
CA TRP A 64 -11.29 3.95 -0.87
C TRP A 64 -11.00 4.24 0.60
N VAL A 65 -9.76 4.02 1.04
CA VAL A 65 -9.35 4.31 2.43
C VAL A 65 -9.36 5.81 2.69
N TYR A 66 -8.85 6.59 1.73
CA TYR A 66 -8.74 8.05 1.85
C TYR A 66 -10.11 8.69 1.96
N SER A 67 -11.04 8.38 1.05
CA SER A 67 -12.40 8.94 1.09
C SER A 67 -13.10 8.62 2.40
N LYS A 68 -13.08 7.36 2.85
CA LYS A 68 -13.65 6.99 4.16
C LYS A 68 -12.98 7.70 5.33
N GLY A 69 -11.65 7.80 5.32
CA GLY A 69 -10.89 8.42 6.39
C GLY A 69 -11.18 9.91 6.51
N ILE A 70 -11.19 10.61 5.38
CA ILE A 70 -11.47 12.05 5.33
C ILE A 70 -12.93 12.34 5.65
N ASP A 71 -13.89 11.57 5.12
CA ASP A 71 -15.31 11.73 5.44
C ASP A 71 -15.54 11.54 6.94
N THR A 72 -14.94 10.51 7.55
CA THR A 72 -15.05 10.28 9.00
C THR A 72 -14.44 11.44 9.79
N ALA A 73 -13.27 11.94 9.39
CA ALA A 73 -12.63 13.07 10.06
C ALA A 73 -13.50 14.35 9.95
N TRP A 74 -14.12 14.56 8.79
CA TRP A 74 -15.03 15.66 8.53
C TRP A 74 -16.31 15.57 9.36
N GLU A 75 -16.91 14.38 9.44
CA GLU A 75 -18.10 14.09 10.23
C GLU A 75 -17.86 14.31 11.73
N ILE A 76 -16.70 13.91 12.24
CA ILE A 76 -16.31 14.16 13.63
C ILE A 76 -16.21 15.67 13.90
N SER A 77 -15.56 16.41 13.00
CA SER A 77 -15.39 17.85 13.16
C SER A 77 -16.71 18.63 13.04
N ASN A 78 -17.70 18.10 12.33
CA ASN A 78 -18.97 18.76 12.06
C ASN A 78 -20.15 18.07 12.76
N ARG A 79 -19.89 17.29 13.80
CA ARG A 79 -20.89 16.48 14.49
C ARG A 79 -22.11 17.32 14.93
N GLY A 80 -23.30 16.82 14.66
CA GLY A 80 -24.58 17.45 14.95
C GLY A 80 -25.05 18.48 13.92
N LYS A 81 -24.23 18.82 12.92
CA LYS A 81 -24.63 19.72 11.82
C LYS A 81 -24.99 18.98 10.53
N LEU A 82 -24.62 17.70 10.42
CA LEU A 82 -24.88 16.92 9.21
C LEU A 82 -26.30 16.36 9.23
N PHE A 83 -26.94 16.42 8.06
CA PHE A 83 -28.32 15.97 7.85
C PHE A 83 -28.57 14.53 8.31
N HIS A 84 -27.62 13.62 8.09
CA HIS A 84 -27.74 12.22 8.48
C HIS A 84 -27.55 11.97 9.99
N GLN A 85 -27.14 12.99 10.76
CA GLN A 85 -26.99 12.91 12.22
C GLN A 85 -28.16 13.57 12.96
N VAL A 86 -29.07 14.24 12.23
CA VAL A 86 -30.27 14.86 12.78
C VAL A 86 -31.29 13.77 13.05
N ASP A 87 -31.80 13.75 14.28
CA ASP A 87 -32.89 12.87 14.66
C ASP A 87 -34.22 13.43 14.14
N TRP A 88 -34.69 12.88 13.04
CA TRP A 88 -35.95 13.27 12.40
C TRP A 88 -37.18 12.84 13.19
N THR A 89 -37.03 11.87 14.12
CA THR A 89 -38.15 11.40 14.96
C THR A 89 -38.55 12.40 16.03
N LYS A 90 -37.66 13.35 16.35
CA LYS A 90 -37.95 14.45 17.28
C LYS A 90 -38.92 15.48 16.71
N TRP A 91 -39.08 15.54 15.39
CA TRP A 91 -39.98 16.48 14.73
C TRP A 91 -41.29 15.74 14.42
N HIS A 92 -42.22 15.77 15.38
CA HIS A 92 -43.61 15.38 15.11
C HIS A 92 -44.24 16.51 14.30
N PHE A 93 -44.28 16.34 12.99
CA PHE A 93 -45.19 17.11 12.17
C PHE A 93 -46.58 16.56 12.47
N HIS A 94 -47.36 17.27 13.29
CA HIS A 94 -48.80 17.03 13.44
C HIS A 94 -49.43 17.27 12.06
N LEU A 95 -49.40 16.26 11.20
CA LEU A 95 -49.99 16.29 9.86
C LEU A 95 -51.16 15.30 9.75
N ASP A 96 -51.58 14.67 10.85
CA ASP A 96 -52.72 13.75 10.92
C ASP A 96 -53.51 13.94 12.24
N GLU A 97 -53.70 15.19 12.68
CA GLU A 97 -54.89 15.54 13.47
C GLU A 97 -55.80 16.31 12.51
N GLU A 98 -56.33 15.62 11.49
CA GLU A 98 -57.61 16.02 10.91
C GLU A 98 -58.60 15.94 12.07
N GLU A 99 -58.96 17.10 12.59
CA GLU A 99 -60.02 17.32 13.56
C GLU A 99 -61.22 16.44 13.17
N GLU A 100 -61.49 15.40 13.97
CA GLU A 100 -62.79 14.72 13.97
C GLU A 100 -63.82 15.80 14.35
N GLU A 101 -64.41 16.46 13.34
CA GLU A 101 -65.61 17.28 13.52
C GLU A 101 -66.70 16.34 14.04
N GLU A 102 -66.88 16.34 15.37
CA GLU A 102 -68.04 15.77 16.05
C GLU A 102 -69.30 16.42 15.43
N GLU A 103 -69.98 15.71 14.54
CA GLU A 103 -71.33 16.05 14.11
C GLU A 103 -72.24 15.95 15.35
N GLU A 104 -72.42 17.06 16.07
CA GLU A 104 -73.46 17.20 17.10
C GLU A 104 -74.83 16.96 16.45
N GLU A 105 -75.44 15.81 16.77
CA GLU A 105 -76.84 15.52 16.51
C GLU A 105 -77.71 16.59 17.22
N GLU A 106 -78.16 17.62 16.50
CA GLU A 106 -79.28 18.46 16.96
C GLU A 106 -80.58 17.65 16.88
N GLU A 107 -80.88 16.95 17.98
CA GLU A 107 -82.22 16.51 18.36
C GLU A 107 -82.91 17.69 19.07
N ASP A 108 -83.91 18.32 18.45
CA ASP A 108 -84.99 19.04 19.19
C ASP A 108 -86.22 19.41 18.31
N GLU A 109 -87.38 18.91 18.78
CA GLU A 109 -88.82 19.24 18.58
C GLU A 109 -89.52 19.13 17.20
#